data_AF-A0A940C1C6-F1
#
_entry.id   AF-A0A940C1C6-F1
#
_cell.length_a   1.000
_cell.length_b   1.000
_cell.length_c   1.000
_cell.angle_alpha   90.00
_cell.angle_beta   90.00
_cell.angle_gamma   90.00
#
_symmetry.space_group_name_H-M   'P 1'
#
loop_
_entity.id
_entity.type
_entity.pdbx_description
1 polymer ?
#
loop_
_entity_poly.entity_id
_entity_poly.type
_entity_poly.pdbx_seq_one_letter_code
_entity_poly.pdbx_strand_id
1 'polypeptide(L)'
;TDAYNLVAAAFKMPKETDEEKALRRKAIADATLVATEVPFETLRLALEAMELANTLPGHYNTNCASDLGVGIHNLHTAAHGAWMNVQINLGGVKDEEKAAFFAEEGKKLIDRANEITQNVLDTVWKDIQG
;
A
#
# COMPACT_ATOMS: atom_id res chain seq x y z
N THR A 1 0.64 -11.18 9.38
CA THR A 1 -0.26 -11.75 10.40
C THR A 1 -1.71 -11.42 10.02
N ASP A 2 -2.70 -12.06 10.65
CA ASP A 2 -4.15 -12.17 10.31
C ASP A 2 -4.51 -12.42 8.83
N ALA A 3 -4.40 -11.45 7.92
CA ALA A 3 -4.63 -11.69 6.49
C ALA A 3 -3.72 -12.81 5.92
N TYR A 4 -2.44 -12.82 6.30
CA TYR A 4 -1.53 -13.93 5.98
C TYR A 4 -1.99 -15.25 6.61
N ASN A 5 -2.53 -15.22 7.83
CA ASN A 5 -2.99 -16.41 8.53
C ASN A 5 -4.24 -16.99 7.84
N LEU A 6 -5.12 -16.15 7.31
CA LEU A 6 -6.27 -16.57 6.50
C LEU A 6 -5.81 -17.31 5.24
N VAL A 7 -4.86 -16.74 4.50
CA VAL A 7 -4.30 -17.37 3.30
C VAL A 7 -3.66 -18.71 3.66
N ALA A 8 -2.81 -18.74 4.69
CA ALA A 8 -2.15 -19.96 5.16
C ALA A 8 -3.15 -21.04 5.64
N ALA A 9 -4.23 -20.65 6.33
CA ALA A 9 -5.26 -21.57 6.78
C ALA A 9 -6.07 -22.14 5.60
N ALA A 10 -6.42 -21.29 4.62
CA ALA A 10 -7.12 -21.71 3.41
C ALA A 10 -6.30 -22.75 2.62
N PHE A 11 -4.98 -22.57 2.53
CA PHE A 11 -4.11 -23.55 1.88
C PHE A 11 -4.04 -24.91 2.60
N LYS A 12 -4.28 -24.94 3.92
CA LYS A 12 -4.29 -26.15 4.76
C LYS A 12 -5.60 -26.92 4.74
N MET A 13 -6.67 -26.39 4.14
CA MET A 13 -7.96 -27.08 4.07
C MET A 13 -7.87 -28.41 3.29
N PRO A 14 -8.74 -29.40 3.61
CA PRO A 14 -8.85 -30.66 2.86
C PRO A 14 -9.10 -30.46 1.36
N LYS A 15 -8.80 -31.49 0.57
CA LYS A 15 -8.86 -31.42 -0.91
C LYS A 15 -9.06 -32.78 -1.59
N GLU A 16 -9.61 -33.75 -0.86
CA GLU A 16 -9.78 -35.12 -1.35
C GLU A 16 -11.06 -35.24 -2.18
N THR A 17 -12.15 -34.65 -1.72
CA THR A 17 -13.43 -34.64 -2.45
C THR A 17 -13.59 -33.40 -3.33
N ASP A 18 -14.50 -33.46 -4.31
CA ASP A 18 -14.76 -32.30 -5.18
C ASP A 18 -15.43 -31.14 -4.43
N GLU A 19 -16.23 -31.45 -3.41
CA GLU A 19 -16.81 -30.47 -2.49
C GLU A 19 -15.71 -29.79 -1.66
N GLU A 20 -14.78 -30.55 -1.07
CA GLU A 20 -13.65 -30.01 -0.33
C GLU A 20 -12.76 -29.12 -1.20
N LYS A 21 -12.46 -29.55 -2.44
CA LYS A 21 -11.70 -28.74 -3.39
C LYS A 21 -12.44 -27.44 -3.72
N ALA A 22 -13.76 -27.47 -3.86
CA ALA A 22 -14.56 -26.27 -4.13
C ALA A 22 -14.52 -25.29 -2.95
N LEU A 23 -14.73 -25.77 -1.73
CA LEU A 23 -14.65 -24.96 -0.50
C LEU A 23 -13.25 -24.37 -0.31
N ARG A 24 -12.21 -25.18 -0.52
CA ARG A 24 -10.82 -24.74 -0.43
C ARG A 24 -10.49 -23.66 -1.46
N ARG A 25 -10.94 -23.81 -2.72
CA ARG A 25 -10.75 -22.77 -3.76
C ARG A 25 -11.41 -21.46 -3.37
N LYS A 26 -12.64 -21.52 -2.86
CA LYS A 26 -13.36 -20.32 -2.38
C LYS A 26 -12.61 -19.66 -1.23
N ALA A 27 -12.20 -20.42 -0.22
CA ALA A 27 -11.47 -19.89 0.92
C ALA A 27 -10.14 -19.22 0.54
N ILE A 28 -9.41 -19.80 -0.42
CA ILE A 28 -8.17 -19.19 -0.95
C ILE A 28 -8.51 -17.86 -1.65
N ALA A 29 -9.52 -17.82 -2.51
CA ALA A 29 -9.92 -16.60 -3.21
C ALA A 29 -10.34 -15.48 -2.24
N ASP A 30 -11.18 -15.81 -1.25
CA ASP A 30 -11.65 -14.87 -0.23
C ASP A 30 -10.46 -14.35 0.61
N ALA A 31 -9.56 -15.24 1.03
CA ALA A 31 -8.38 -14.86 1.81
C ALA A 31 -7.37 -14.03 1.01
N THR A 32 -7.18 -14.33 -0.28
CA THR A 32 -6.32 -13.53 -1.16
C THR A 32 -6.89 -12.13 -1.35
N LEU A 33 -8.20 -12.00 -1.52
CA LEU A 33 -8.83 -10.68 -1.61
C LEU A 33 -8.54 -9.83 -0.37
N VAL A 34 -8.73 -10.38 0.83
CA VAL A 34 -8.42 -9.70 2.09
C VAL A 34 -6.92 -9.36 2.17
N ALA A 35 -6.05 -10.27 1.74
CA ALA A 35 -4.61 -10.04 1.71
C ALA A 35 -4.19 -8.95 0.71
N THR A 36 -5.00 -8.63 -0.29
CA THR A 36 -4.83 -7.49 -1.20
C THR A 36 -5.39 -6.19 -0.60
N GLU A 37 -6.57 -6.26 0.02
CA GLU A 37 -7.28 -5.10 0.59
C GLU A 37 -6.48 -4.44 1.72
N VAL A 38 -5.86 -5.23 2.60
CA VAL A 38 -5.07 -4.72 3.74
C VAL A 38 -3.89 -3.83 3.30
N PRO A 39 -2.95 -4.28 2.44
CA PRO A 39 -1.87 -3.40 1.97
C PRO A 39 -2.39 -2.27 1.08
N PHE A 40 -3.51 -2.44 0.36
CA PHE A 40 -4.11 -1.34 -0.40
C PHE A 40 -4.60 -0.21 0.52
N GLU A 41 -5.17 -0.54 1.69
CA GLU A 41 -5.49 0.46 2.71
C GLU A 41 -4.23 1.13 3.29
N THR A 42 -3.18 0.36 3.57
CA THR A 42 -1.89 0.95 4.01
C THR A 42 -1.35 1.96 2.99
N LEU A 43 -1.45 1.65 1.68
CA LEU A 43 -1.07 2.58 0.61
C LEU A 43 -1.91 3.86 0.65
N ARG A 44 -3.24 3.75 0.79
CA ARG A 44 -4.14 4.92 0.88
C ARG A 44 -3.83 5.80 2.08
N LEU A 45 -3.69 5.21 3.26
CA LEU A 45 -3.37 5.94 4.50
C LEU A 45 -1.98 6.59 4.45
N ALA A 46 -0.99 5.91 3.86
CA ALA A 46 0.32 6.50 3.64
C ALA A 46 0.22 7.74 2.75
N LEU A 47 -0.54 7.67 1.65
CA LEU A 47 -0.74 8.83 0.78
C LEU A 47 -1.48 9.97 1.49
N GLU A 48 -2.53 9.70 2.25
CA GLU A 48 -3.26 10.72 3.02
C GLU A 48 -2.32 11.48 3.98
N ALA A 49 -1.44 10.76 4.68
CA ALA A 49 -0.41 11.37 5.52
C ALA A 49 0.61 12.18 4.69
N MET A 50 0.97 11.73 3.49
CA MET A 50 1.85 12.48 2.59
C MET A 50 1.16 13.75 2.07
N GLU A 51 -0.13 13.72 1.77
CA GLU A 51 -0.91 14.89 1.38
C GLU A 51 -0.93 15.95 2.48
N LEU A 52 -1.06 15.53 3.75
CA LEU A 52 -0.90 16.44 4.88
C LEU A 52 0.52 17.00 4.95
N ALA A 53 1.55 16.16 4.83
CA ALA A 53 2.94 16.61 4.82
C ALA A 53 3.23 17.59 3.67
N ASN A 54 2.56 17.45 2.53
CA ASN A 54 2.67 18.34 1.38
C ASN A 54 2.14 19.76 1.63
N THR A 55 1.38 19.97 2.70
CA THR A 55 0.91 21.31 3.12
C THR A 55 1.92 22.05 3.99
N LEU A 56 2.93 21.35 4.51
CA LEU A 56 3.92 21.90 5.44
C LEU A 56 5.00 22.77 4.80
N PRO A 57 5.49 22.55 3.56
CA PRO A 57 6.45 23.43 2.90
C PRO A 57 6.11 24.93 3.06
N GLY A 58 7.04 25.73 3.61
CA GLY A 58 6.84 27.14 3.90
C GLY A 58 6.02 27.48 5.15
N HIS A 59 5.47 26.48 5.83
CA HIS A 59 4.59 26.60 7.01
C HIS A 59 5.09 25.77 8.21
N TYR A 60 6.41 25.62 8.35
CA TYR A 60 7.03 24.86 9.44
C TYR A 60 8.30 25.55 9.98
N ASN A 61 8.77 25.13 11.15
CA ASN A 61 10.06 25.60 11.70
C ASN A 61 11.20 25.02 10.86
N THR A 62 11.96 25.86 10.16
CA THR A 62 13.05 25.42 9.27
C THR A 62 14.12 24.58 9.98
N ASN A 63 14.31 24.75 11.30
CA ASN A 63 15.18 23.88 12.10
C ASN A 63 14.70 22.41 12.16
N CYS A 64 13.44 22.14 11.78
CA CYS A 64 12.84 20.82 11.69
C CYS A 64 12.76 20.30 10.23
N ALA A 65 13.47 20.91 9.27
CA ALA A 65 13.44 20.50 7.86
C ALA A 65 13.87 19.05 7.67
N SER A 66 14.90 18.62 8.40
CA SER A 66 15.35 17.22 8.38
C SER A 66 14.27 16.25 8.88
N ASP A 67 13.46 16.65 9.88
CA ASP A 67 12.39 15.81 10.41
C ASP A 67 11.28 15.63 9.38
N LEU A 68 10.91 16.70 8.66
CA LEU A 68 9.97 16.64 7.54
C LEU A 68 10.51 15.75 6.40
N GLY A 69 11.80 15.89 6.06
CA GLY A 69 12.47 15.05 5.06
C GLY A 69 12.48 13.56 5.42
N VAL A 70 12.78 13.22 6.68
CA VAL A 70 12.71 11.84 7.16
C VAL A 70 11.27 11.33 7.15
N GLY A 71 10.32 12.15 7.59
CA GLY A 71 8.89 11.82 7.59
C GLY A 71 8.38 11.46 6.20
N ILE A 72 8.69 12.28 5.19
CA ILE A 72 8.23 12.03 3.83
C ILE A 72 8.89 10.79 3.21
N HIS A 73 10.18 10.53 3.50
CA HIS A 73 10.84 9.31 3.05
C HIS A 73 10.24 8.05 3.67
N ASN A 74 9.91 8.08 4.96
CA ASN A 74 9.28 6.96 5.65
C ASN A 74 7.90 6.65 5.05
N LEU A 75 7.08 7.68 4.83
CA LEU A 75 5.75 7.53 4.22
C LEU A 75 5.84 7.03 2.78
N HIS A 76 6.77 7.57 1.99
CA HIS A 76 7.03 7.13 0.62
C HIS A 76 7.42 5.66 0.57
N THR A 77 8.33 5.23 1.43
CA THR A 77 8.75 3.83 1.53
C THR A 77 7.59 2.94 1.98
N ALA A 78 6.76 3.40 2.91
CA ALA A 78 5.57 2.67 3.36
C ALA A 78 4.55 2.50 2.22
N ALA A 79 4.28 3.56 1.45
CA ALA A 79 3.40 3.50 0.27
C ALA A 79 3.93 2.50 -0.77
N HIS A 80 5.21 2.59 -1.13
CA HIS A 80 5.83 1.67 -2.09
C HIS A 80 5.85 0.22 -1.61
N GLY A 81 6.20 -0.02 -0.34
CA GLY A 81 6.19 -1.35 0.25
C GLY A 81 4.79 -1.96 0.29
N ALA A 82 3.78 -1.15 0.64
CA ALA A 82 2.39 -1.56 0.59
C ALA A 82 1.94 -1.89 -0.84
N TRP A 83 2.34 -1.08 -1.82
CA TRP A 83 2.04 -1.33 -3.22
C TRP A 83 2.65 -2.64 -3.75
N MET A 84 3.90 -2.96 -3.37
CA MET A 84 4.51 -4.25 -3.71
C MET A 84 3.69 -5.43 -3.16
N ASN A 85 3.15 -5.30 -1.95
CA ASN A 85 2.28 -6.31 -1.34
C ASN A 85 0.93 -6.43 -2.03
N VAL A 86 0.37 -5.34 -2.55
CA VAL A 86 -0.83 -5.39 -3.43
C VAL A 86 -0.49 -6.17 -4.69
N GLN A 87 0.59 -5.77 -5.38
CA GLN A 87 1.01 -6.33 -6.66
C GLN A 87 1.22 -7.84 -6.63
N ILE A 88 1.88 -8.36 -5.59
CA ILE A 88 2.11 -9.81 -5.48
C ILE A 88 0.81 -10.61 -5.30
N ASN A 89 -0.23 -10.00 -4.73
CA ASN A 89 -1.52 -10.65 -4.49
C ASN A 89 -2.50 -10.51 -5.66
N LEU A 90 -2.34 -9.52 -6.55
CA LEU A 90 -3.27 -9.23 -7.65
C LEU A 90 -3.60 -10.47 -8.51
N GLY A 91 -2.59 -11.27 -8.87
CA GLY A 91 -2.79 -12.47 -9.70
C GLY A 91 -3.64 -13.57 -9.04
N GLY A 92 -3.83 -13.51 -7.73
CA GLY A 92 -4.68 -14.44 -6.98
C GLY A 92 -6.10 -13.91 -6.71
N VAL A 93 -6.38 -12.64 -6.97
CA VAL A 93 -7.73 -12.06 -6.85
C VAL A 93 -8.61 -12.58 -7.99
N LYS A 94 -9.72 -13.24 -7.66
CA LYS A 94 -10.63 -13.85 -8.66
C LYS A 94 -11.71 -12.91 -9.19
N ASP A 95 -11.98 -11.85 -8.46
CA ASP A 95 -12.86 -10.77 -8.88
C ASP A 95 -12.07 -9.85 -9.83
N GLU A 96 -12.35 -9.94 -11.13
CA GLU A 96 -11.62 -9.21 -12.17
C GLU A 96 -11.83 -7.69 -12.06
N GLU A 97 -13.02 -7.24 -11.65
CA GLU A 97 -13.31 -5.82 -11.46
C GLU A 97 -12.50 -5.25 -10.29
N LYS A 98 -12.45 -5.98 -9.16
CA LYS A 98 -11.61 -5.58 -8.02
C LYS A 98 -10.13 -5.62 -8.36
N ALA A 99 -9.66 -6.64 -9.07
CA ALA A 99 -8.26 -6.73 -9.48
C ALA A 99 -7.86 -5.55 -10.37
N ALA A 100 -8.69 -5.18 -11.34
CA ALA A 100 -8.49 -4.01 -12.19
C ALA A 100 -8.49 -2.71 -11.37
N PHE A 101 -9.45 -2.55 -10.45
CA PHE A 101 -9.52 -1.40 -9.55
C PHE A 101 -8.23 -1.23 -8.72
N PHE A 102 -7.77 -2.28 -8.02
CA PHE A 102 -6.55 -2.20 -7.22
C PHE A 102 -5.32 -1.88 -8.06
N ALA A 103 -5.24 -2.43 -9.28
CA ALA A 103 -4.14 -2.19 -10.21
C ALA A 103 -4.11 -0.73 -10.68
N GLU A 104 -5.26 -0.20 -11.13
CA GLU A 104 -5.36 1.16 -11.67
C GLU A 104 -5.21 2.21 -10.57
N GLU A 105 -5.99 2.10 -9.50
CA GLU A 105 -5.97 3.07 -8.41
C GLU A 105 -4.63 3.02 -7.68
N GLY A 106 -4.10 1.84 -7.39
CA GLY A 106 -2.80 1.72 -6.71
C GLY A 106 -1.66 2.36 -7.51
N LYS A 107 -1.71 2.29 -8.85
CA LYS A 107 -0.78 3.01 -9.71
C LYS A 107 -0.94 4.54 -9.57
N LYS A 108 -2.17 5.06 -9.60
CA LYS A 108 -2.43 6.50 -9.42
C LYS A 108 -1.91 6.99 -8.06
N LEU A 109 -2.16 6.23 -7.00
CA LEU A 109 -1.70 6.56 -5.65
C LEU A 109 -0.17 6.62 -5.55
N ILE A 110 0.54 5.68 -6.18
CA ILE A 110 2.01 5.67 -6.18
C ILE A 110 2.60 6.79 -7.04
N ASP A 111 2.01 7.07 -8.20
CA ASP A 111 2.44 8.19 -9.03
C ASP A 111 2.28 9.51 -8.26
N ARG A 112 1.16 9.68 -7.53
CA ARG A 112 0.94 10.84 -6.65
C ARG A 112 1.91 10.89 -5.46
N ALA A 113 2.18 9.75 -4.82
CA ALA A 113 3.15 9.68 -3.73
C ALA A 113 4.55 10.12 -4.19
N ASN A 114 4.98 9.72 -5.39
CA ASN A 114 6.26 10.15 -5.97
C ASN A 114 6.31 11.66 -6.20
N GLU A 115 5.23 12.23 -6.74
CA GLU A 115 5.12 13.67 -6.98
C GLU A 115 5.22 14.46 -5.67
N ILE A 116 4.46 14.07 -4.64
CA ILE A 116 4.49 14.72 -3.33
C ILE A 116 5.88 14.63 -2.71
N THR A 117 6.51 13.44 -2.74
CA THR A 117 7.86 13.25 -2.20
C THR A 117 8.84 14.23 -2.84
N GLN A 118 8.81 14.36 -4.18
CA GLN A 118 9.70 15.29 -4.87
C GLN A 118 9.46 16.73 -4.42
N ASN A 119 8.21 17.18 -4.42
CA ASN A 119 7.84 18.56 -4.05
C ASN A 119 8.27 18.92 -2.62
N VAL A 120 8.03 18.01 -1.67
CA VAL A 120 8.41 18.22 -0.26
C VAL A 120 9.93 18.22 -0.11
N LEU A 121 10.63 17.27 -0.73
CA LEU A 121 12.08 17.17 -0.62
C LEU A 121 12.82 18.33 -1.29
N ASP A 122 12.30 18.87 -2.39
CA ASP A 122 12.87 20.06 -3.04
C ASP A 122 12.88 21.25 -2.08
N THR A 123 11.79 21.44 -1.33
CA THR A 123 11.70 22.50 -0.31
C THR A 123 12.62 22.21 0.87
N VAL A 124 12.59 20.98 1.40
CA VAL A 124 13.42 20.57 2.54
C VAL A 124 14.91 20.75 2.23
N TRP A 125 15.37 20.34 1.05
CA TRP A 125 16.78 20.49 0.68
C TRP A 125 17.21 21.93 0.52
N LYS A 126 16.33 22.77 -0.05
CA LYS A 126 16.57 24.21 -0.11
C LYS A 126 16.73 24.79 1.30
N ASP A 127 15.82 24.47 2.21
CA ASP A 127 15.84 24.99 3.58
C ASP A 127 17.05 24.48 4.39
N ILE A 128 17.53 23.26 4.13
CA ILE A 128 18.76 22.70 4.74
C ILE A 128 20.02 23.40 4.23
N GLN A 129 20.06 23.78 2.95
CA GLN A 129 21.27 24.27 2.29
C GLN A 129 21.42 25.80 2.34
N GLY A 130 20.33 26.54 2.59
CA GLY A 130 20.30 28.01 2.67
C GLY A 130 19.91 28.68 1.36
#